data_AF-A0A2G4J4G2-F1
#
_entry.id   AF-A0A2G4J4G2-F1
#
_cell.length_a   1.000
_cell.length_b   1.000
_cell.length_c   1.000
_cell.angle_alpha   90.00
_cell.angle_beta   90.00
_cell.angle_gamma   90.00
#
_symmetry.space_group_name_H-M   'P 1'
#
loop_
_entity.id
_entity.type
_entity.pdbx_description
1 polymer ?
#
loop_
_entity_poly.entity_id
_entity_poly.type
_entity_poly.pdbx_seq_one_letter_code
_entity_poly.pdbx_strand_id
1 'polypeptide(L)'
;MASVRNRNGVWQARILRKGQPAVSKSFQTRHDADRWARHIETQIDKGSYTSVALAENTTFTEVVERYIAEVTPTTRSCREDSYRLKALARHWIGKLNMVALTPTKLAGYRDERLKQVSAGAVIRELSYFSSIINHARREWGINITNPV
;
A
#
# COMPACT_ATOMS: atom_id res chain seq x y z
N MET A 1 9.56 0.55 24.74
CA MET A 1 9.58 -0.91 24.91
C MET A 1 8.24 -1.46 24.44
N ALA A 2 8.26 -2.61 23.76
CA ALA A 2 7.07 -3.35 23.39
C ALA A 2 6.42 -3.97 24.64
N SER A 3 5.10 -3.88 24.74
CA SER A 3 4.30 -4.56 25.75
C SER A 3 3.24 -5.42 25.07
N VAL A 4 3.10 -6.67 25.52
CA VAL A 4 2.06 -7.58 25.04
C VAL A 4 1.05 -7.75 26.16
N ARG A 5 -0.22 -7.46 25.87
CA ARG A 5 -1.35 -7.56 26.81
C ARG A 5 -2.40 -8.50 26.26
N ASN A 6 -2.97 -9.34 27.11
CA ASN A 6 -4.15 -10.14 26.78
C ASN A 6 -5.43 -9.37 27.16
N ARG A 7 -6.39 -9.29 26.24
CA ARG A 7 -7.75 -8.77 26.49
C ARG A 7 -8.76 -9.73 25.85
N ASN A 8 -9.57 -10.39 26.67
CA ASN A 8 -10.65 -11.28 26.24
C ASN A 8 -10.23 -12.36 25.22
N GLY A 9 -9.06 -12.98 25.41
CA GLY A 9 -8.55 -14.03 24.51
C GLY A 9 -7.82 -13.50 23.27
N VAL A 10 -7.72 -12.18 23.11
CA VAL A 10 -6.96 -11.52 22.04
C VAL A 10 -5.69 -10.92 22.62
N TRP A 11 -4.54 -11.25 22.03
CA TRP A 11 -3.23 -10.77 22.41
C TRP A 11 -2.87 -9.49 21.66
N GLN A 12 -2.82 -8.36 22.34
CA GLN A 12 -2.45 -7.07 21.78
C GLN A 12 -0.99 -6.76 22.07
N ALA A 13 -0.18 -6.58 21.02
CA ALA A 13 1.15 -6.04 21.12
C ALA A 13 1.11 -4.52 20.90
N ARG A 14 1.75 -3.75 21.78
CA ARG A 14 1.83 -2.28 21.73
C ARG A 14 3.28 -1.84 21.85
N ILE A 15 3.70 -0.94 20.98
CA ILE A 15 5.06 -0.42 20.94
C ILE A 15 4.99 1.08 21.12
N LEU A 16 5.59 1.56 22.21
CA LEU A 16 5.71 2.98 22.52
C LEU A 16 7.20 3.34 22.56
N ARG A 17 7.59 4.28 21.68
CA ARG A 17 8.94 4.84 21.60
C ARG A 17 8.83 6.37 21.58
N LYS A 18 9.75 7.03 22.27
CA LYS A 18 9.77 8.49 22.41
C LYS A 18 10.00 9.11 21.03
N GLY A 19 9.09 10.00 20.60
CA GLY A 19 9.17 10.68 19.29
C GLY A 19 8.58 9.93 18.10
N GLN A 20 7.96 8.75 18.30
CA GLN A 20 7.26 8.00 17.25
C GLN A 20 5.80 7.74 17.64
N PRO A 21 4.87 7.65 16.68
CA PRO A 21 3.48 7.30 16.96
C PRO A 21 3.39 5.90 17.58
N ALA A 22 2.47 5.74 18.54
CA ALA A 22 2.25 4.45 19.19
C ALA A 22 1.68 3.45 18.19
N VAL A 23 2.31 2.28 18.09
CA VAL A 23 1.88 1.20 17.18
C VAL A 23 1.25 0.11 18.02
N SER A 24 0.09 -0.41 17.59
CA SER A 24 -0.49 -1.59 18.23
C SER A 24 -1.14 -2.52 17.21
N LYS A 25 -0.98 -3.83 17.39
CA LYS A 25 -1.64 -4.87 16.59
C LYS A 25 -2.12 -6.00 17.49
N SER A 26 -3.25 -6.58 17.13
CA SER A 26 -3.91 -7.65 17.89
C SER A 26 -3.75 -8.99 17.17
N PHE A 27 -3.54 -10.06 17.95
CA PHE A 27 -3.25 -11.42 17.50
C PHE A 27 -4.07 -12.43 18.30
N GLN A 28 -4.29 -13.61 17.73
CA GLN A 28 -4.97 -14.70 18.45
C GLN A 28 -4.03 -15.48 19.38
N THR A 29 -2.72 -15.47 19.11
CA THR A 29 -1.72 -16.16 19.93
C THR A 29 -0.71 -15.16 20.52
N ARG A 30 -0.24 -15.46 21.74
CA ARG A 30 0.83 -14.69 22.39
C ARG A 30 2.12 -14.73 21.58
N HIS A 31 2.42 -15.89 21.02
CA HIS A 31 3.65 -16.13 20.27
C HIS A 31 3.75 -15.23 19.02
N ASP A 32 2.65 -15.08 18.28
CA ASP A 32 2.62 -14.19 17.13
C ASP A 32 2.71 -12.72 17.54
N ALA A 33 2.09 -12.34 18.66
CA ALA A 33 2.20 -11.00 19.23
C ALA A 33 3.64 -10.66 19.63
N ASP A 34 4.35 -11.57 20.30
CA ASP A 34 5.76 -11.41 20.69
C ASP A 34 6.69 -11.36 19.46
N ARG A 35 6.46 -12.22 18.46
CA ARG A 35 7.24 -12.22 17.21
C ARG A 35 7.07 -10.90 16.45
N TRP A 36 5.83 -10.43 16.30
CA TRP A 36 5.55 -9.14 15.67
C TRP A 36 6.15 -7.98 16.46
N ALA A 37 6.02 -7.98 17.79
CA ALA A 37 6.58 -6.97 18.66
C ALA A 37 8.09 -6.80 18.46
N ARG A 38 8.84 -7.91 18.48
CA ARG A 38 10.30 -7.92 18.26
C ARG A 38 10.68 -7.49 16.85
N HIS A 39 9.94 -7.92 15.84
CA HIS A 39 10.18 -7.54 14.46
C HIS A 39 10.07 -6.02 14.28
N ILE A 40 8.99 -5.42 14.80
CA ILE A 40 8.78 -3.97 14.72
C ILE A 40 9.79 -3.20 15.58
N GLU A 41 10.14 -3.66 16.79
CA GLU A 41 11.21 -3.03 17.57
C GLU A 41 12.53 -3.01 16.81
N THR A 42 12.90 -4.12 16.16
CA THR A 42 14.12 -4.20 15.36
C THR A 42 14.07 -3.22 14.18
N GLN A 43 12.91 -3.04 13.54
CA GLN A 43 12.77 -2.07 12.46
C GLN A 43 12.84 -0.63 12.96
N ILE A 44 12.26 -0.33 14.12
CA ILE A 44 12.32 1.01 14.73
C ILE A 44 13.76 1.32 15.13
N ASP A 45 14.46 0.37 15.77
CA ASP A 45 15.84 0.53 16.20
C ASP A 45 16.79 0.71 15.00
N LYS A 46 16.47 0.11 13.84
CA LYS A 46 17.18 0.33 12.56
C LYS A 46 16.79 1.63 11.84
N GLY A 47 15.82 2.38 12.36
CA GLY A 47 15.26 3.57 11.68
C GLY A 47 14.50 3.26 10.39
N SER A 48 14.23 1.98 10.10
CA SER A 48 13.56 1.51 8.89
C SER A 48 12.08 1.21 9.10
N TYR A 49 11.55 1.46 10.30
CA TYR A 49 10.15 1.22 10.59
C TYR A 49 9.30 2.22 9.82
N THR A 50 8.35 1.69 9.06
CA THR A 50 7.32 2.52 8.47
C THR A 50 5.97 1.88 8.67
N SER A 51 4.99 2.69 9.05
CA SER A 51 3.65 2.22 9.36
C SER A 51 2.99 1.67 8.10
N VAL A 52 2.95 0.34 7.99
CA VAL A 52 2.22 -0.38 6.93
C VAL A 52 0.71 -0.33 7.19
N ALA A 53 0.26 0.15 8.36
CA ALA A 53 -1.15 0.21 8.72
C ALA A 53 -1.99 1.05 7.74
N LEU A 54 -1.40 2.10 7.15
CA LEU A 54 -2.05 2.86 6.08
C LEU A 54 -2.20 1.99 4.82
N ALA A 55 -1.14 1.31 4.40
CA ALA A 55 -1.17 0.44 3.22
C ALA A 55 -2.09 -0.80 3.39
N GLU A 56 -2.27 -1.31 4.62
CA GLU A 56 -3.18 -2.43 4.91
C GLU A 56 -4.65 -2.02 4.78
N ASN A 57 -4.98 -0.75 5.07
CA ASN A 57 -6.37 -0.25 5.08
C ASN A 57 -6.75 0.53 3.83
N THR A 58 -5.77 1.00 3.05
CA THR A 58 -6.03 1.79 1.84
C THR A 58 -6.01 0.89 0.60
N THR A 59 -7.08 0.96 -0.19
CA THR A 59 -7.19 0.27 -1.47
C THR A 59 -6.46 1.02 -2.58
N PHE A 60 -6.03 0.32 -3.62
CA PHE A 60 -5.41 0.98 -4.77
C PHE A 60 -6.38 1.97 -5.45
N THR A 61 -7.68 1.68 -5.48
CA THR A 61 -8.71 2.61 -5.96
C THR A 61 -8.71 3.93 -5.19
N GLU A 62 -8.66 3.91 -3.86
CA GLU A 62 -8.58 5.14 -3.05
C GLU A 62 -7.32 5.94 -3.36
N VAL A 63 -6.19 5.26 -3.53
CA VAL A 63 -4.91 5.89 -3.89
C VAL A 63 -4.98 6.54 -5.27
N VAL A 64 -5.61 5.87 -6.24
CA VAL A 64 -5.82 6.41 -7.59
C VAL A 64 -6.77 7.62 -7.57
N GLU A 65 -7.86 7.56 -6.82
CA GLU A 65 -8.81 8.67 -6.70
C GLU A 65 -8.15 9.90 -6.07
N ARG A 66 -7.37 9.70 -5.02
CA ARG A 66 -6.56 10.75 -4.40
C ARG A 66 -5.53 11.32 -5.38
N TYR A 67 -4.88 10.46 -6.17
CA TYR A 67 -3.91 10.89 -7.18
C TYR A 67 -4.57 11.75 -8.27
N ILE A 68 -5.80 11.39 -8.67
CA ILE A 68 -6.59 12.18 -9.62
C ILE A 68 -6.97 13.55 -9.04
N ALA A 69 -7.25 13.63 -7.74
CA ALA A 69 -7.61 14.89 -7.10
C ALA A 69 -6.40 15.81 -6.88
N GLU A 70 -5.25 15.26 -6.50
CA GLU A 70 -4.08 16.05 -6.09
C GLU A 70 -3.07 16.28 -7.23
N VAL A 71 -2.80 15.26 -8.07
CA VAL A 71 -1.69 15.29 -9.05
C VAL A 71 -2.19 15.55 -10.46
N THR A 72 -3.23 14.86 -10.91
CA THR A 72 -3.73 14.98 -12.28
C THR A 72 -4.13 16.42 -12.71
N PRO A 73 -4.61 17.33 -11.84
CA PRO A 73 -4.92 18.71 -12.24
C PRO A 73 -3.70 19.53 -12.68
N THR A 74 -2.50 19.14 -12.22
CA THR A 74 -1.25 19.80 -12.60
C THR A 74 -0.74 19.37 -13.99
N THR A 75 -1.33 18.32 -14.57
CA THR A 75 -0.92 17.78 -15.87
C THR A 75 -1.73 18.36 -17.03
N ARG A 76 -1.06 18.62 -18.15
CA ARG A 76 -1.67 19.20 -19.37
C ARG A 76 -2.77 18.30 -19.99
N SER A 77 -2.78 17.01 -19.66
CA SER A 77 -3.72 15.99 -20.15
C SER A 77 -4.72 15.52 -19.08
N CYS A 78 -5.03 16.38 -18.10
CA CYS A 78 -5.85 16.07 -16.93
C CYS A 78 -7.13 15.28 -17.23
N ARG A 79 -7.92 15.67 -18.25
CA ARG A 79 -9.18 14.97 -18.58
C ARG A 79 -8.95 13.53 -19.03
N GLU A 80 -8.06 13.31 -20.00
CA GLU A 80 -7.85 11.96 -20.54
C GLU A 80 -7.22 11.03 -19.50
N ASP A 81 -6.25 11.52 -18.74
CA ASP A 81 -5.57 10.75 -17.71
C ASP A 81 -6.55 10.39 -16.58
N SER A 82 -7.43 11.32 -16.18
CA SER A 82 -8.49 11.02 -15.21
C SER A 82 -9.42 9.90 -15.68
N TYR A 83 -9.82 9.90 -16.96
CA TYR A 83 -10.68 8.84 -17.50
C TYR A 83 -9.97 7.48 -17.51
N ARG A 84 -8.70 7.44 -17.95
CA ARG A 84 -7.90 6.21 -17.96
C ARG A 84 -7.66 5.67 -16.56
N LEU A 85 -7.30 6.54 -15.61
CA LEU A 85 -7.07 6.16 -14.22
C LEU A 85 -8.35 5.66 -13.54
N LYS A 86 -9.51 6.28 -13.80
CA LYS A 86 -10.80 5.78 -13.33
C LYS A 86 -11.15 4.43 -13.94
N ALA A 87 -10.87 4.21 -15.22
CA ALA A 87 -11.06 2.90 -15.84
C ALA A 87 -10.13 1.85 -15.20
N LEU A 88 -8.88 2.20 -14.96
CA LEU A 88 -7.88 1.36 -14.31
C LEU A 88 -8.31 0.94 -12.90
N ALA A 89 -8.83 1.89 -12.11
CA ALA A 89 -9.33 1.65 -10.75
C ALA A 89 -10.57 0.73 -10.67
N ARG A 90 -11.28 0.49 -11.79
CA ARG A 90 -12.43 -0.42 -11.85
C ARG A 90 -12.03 -1.89 -11.98
N HIS A 91 -10.80 -2.17 -12.38
CA HIS A 91 -10.31 -3.54 -12.48
C HIS A 91 -10.15 -4.19 -11.11
N TRP A 92 -10.05 -5.52 -11.08
CA TRP A 92 -9.87 -6.29 -9.85
C TRP A 92 -8.63 -5.87 -9.05
N ILE A 93 -7.58 -5.41 -9.73
CA ILE A 93 -6.35 -4.92 -9.11
C ILE A 93 -6.57 -3.62 -8.31
N GLY A 94 -7.57 -2.81 -8.69
CA GLY A 94 -7.94 -1.60 -7.95
C GLY A 94 -8.53 -1.89 -6.57
N LYS A 95 -9.25 -2.99 -6.46
CA LYS A 95 -9.90 -3.43 -5.22
C LYS A 95 -8.93 -4.05 -4.21
N LEU A 96 -7.68 -4.25 -4.59
CA LEU A 96 -6.66 -4.77 -3.69
C LEU A 96 -6.16 -3.68 -2.76
N ASN A 97 -5.89 -4.06 -1.52
CA ASN A 97 -5.15 -3.20 -0.60
C ASN A 97 -3.73 -2.99 -1.12
N MET A 98 -3.13 -1.85 -0.79
CA MET A 98 -1.79 -1.51 -1.25
C MET A 98 -0.73 -2.55 -0.86
N VAL A 99 -0.92 -3.25 0.27
CA VAL A 99 -0.06 -4.39 0.69
C VAL A 99 -0.24 -5.64 -0.17
N ALA A 100 -1.42 -5.86 -0.73
CA ALA A 100 -1.72 -7.02 -1.57
C ALA A 100 -1.26 -6.85 -3.03
N LEU A 101 -0.83 -5.63 -3.41
CA LEU A 101 -0.17 -5.37 -4.69
C LEU A 101 1.23 -5.97 -4.68
N THR A 102 1.33 -7.18 -5.22
CA THR A 102 2.59 -7.91 -5.39
C THR A 102 2.99 -7.96 -6.86
N PRO A 103 4.28 -8.15 -7.19
CA PRO A 103 4.72 -8.29 -8.57
C PRO A 103 3.98 -9.39 -9.33
N THR A 104 3.62 -10.49 -8.65
CA THR A 104 2.84 -11.60 -9.21
C THR A 104 1.43 -11.16 -9.63
N LYS A 105 0.76 -10.33 -8.82
CA LYS A 105 -0.57 -9.80 -9.16
C LYS A 105 -0.49 -8.81 -10.32
N LEU A 106 0.53 -7.96 -10.35
CA LEU A 106 0.79 -7.06 -11.48
C LEU A 106 1.11 -7.80 -12.78
N ALA A 107 1.90 -8.87 -12.72
CA ALA A 107 2.15 -9.73 -13.87
C ALA A 107 0.86 -10.39 -14.38
N GLY A 108 0.02 -10.90 -13.47
CA GLY A 108 -1.30 -11.43 -13.83
C GLY A 108 -2.20 -10.39 -14.51
N TYR A 109 -2.22 -9.16 -13.99
CA TYR A 109 -2.94 -8.05 -14.63
C TYR A 109 -2.38 -7.74 -16.02
N ARG A 110 -1.05 -7.63 -16.16
CA ARG A 110 -0.38 -7.40 -17.45
C ARG A 110 -0.79 -8.46 -18.49
N ASP A 111 -0.72 -9.74 -18.12
CA ASP A 111 -0.98 -10.85 -19.04
C ASP A 111 -2.47 -10.93 -19.43
N GLU A 112 -3.38 -10.53 -18.54
CA GLU A 112 -4.80 -10.37 -18.85
C GLU A 112 -5.03 -9.20 -19.83
N ARG A 113 -4.39 -8.05 -19.59
CA ARG A 113 -4.54 -6.85 -20.43
C ARG A 113 -3.94 -7.01 -21.82
N LEU A 114 -2.81 -7.73 -21.95
CA LEU A 114 -2.19 -8.02 -23.25
C LEU A 114 -3.11 -8.80 -24.20
N LYS A 115 -4.14 -9.49 -23.68
CA LYS A 115 -5.16 -10.17 -24.51
C LYS A 115 -6.23 -9.22 -25.06
N GLN A 116 -6.40 -8.05 -24.44
CA GLN A 116 -7.50 -7.11 -24.73
C GLN A 116 -7.02 -5.83 -25.43
N VAL A 117 -5.79 -5.39 -25.13
CA VAL A 117 -5.25 -4.12 -25.63
C VAL A 117 -3.81 -4.29 -26.15
N SER A 118 -3.36 -3.32 -26.93
CA SER A 118 -2.00 -3.32 -27.48
C SER A 118 -0.94 -3.22 -26.38
N ALA A 119 0.25 -3.76 -26.63
CA ALA A 119 1.38 -3.70 -25.70
C ALA A 119 1.72 -2.27 -25.26
N GLY A 120 1.59 -1.28 -26.17
CA GLY A 120 1.81 0.12 -25.85
C GLY A 120 0.80 0.70 -24.85
N ALA A 121 -0.44 0.21 -24.85
CA ALA A 121 -1.44 0.60 -23.85
C ALA A 121 -1.10 0.01 -22.48
N VAL A 122 -0.70 -1.27 -22.42
CA VAL A 122 -0.31 -1.94 -21.16
C VAL A 122 0.93 -1.29 -20.53
N ILE A 123 1.95 -0.96 -21.32
CA ILE A 123 3.14 -0.25 -20.82
C ILE A 123 2.75 1.08 -20.18
N ARG A 124 1.82 1.82 -20.80
CA ARG A 124 1.34 3.09 -20.25
C ARG A 124 0.56 2.89 -18.95
N GLU A 125 -0.30 1.88 -18.88
CA GLU A 125 -1.01 1.49 -17.65
C GLU A 125 -0.01 1.19 -16.52
N LEU A 126 1.01 0.37 -16.77
CA LEU A 126 2.07 0.05 -15.81
C LEU A 126 2.88 1.28 -15.37
N SER A 127 3.16 2.21 -16.28
CA SER A 127 3.80 3.49 -15.93
C SER A 127 2.95 4.34 -14.98
N TYR A 128 1.62 4.31 -15.11
CA TYR A 128 0.74 4.96 -14.13
C TYR A 128 0.79 4.25 -12.78
N PHE A 129 0.75 2.91 -12.72
CA PHE A 129 0.91 2.17 -11.47
C PHE A 129 2.19 2.60 -10.75
N SER A 130 3.32 2.61 -11.46
CA SER A 130 4.61 3.00 -10.89
C SER A 130 4.60 4.45 -10.38
N SER A 131 4.05 5.38 -11.16
CA SER A 131 3.96 6.81 -10.77
C SER A 131 3.11 7.01 -9.51
N ILE A 132 1.92 6.38 -9.46
CA ILE A 132 0.98 6.49 -8.34
C ILE A 132 1.57 5.88 -7.07
N ILE A 133 2.16 4.69 -7.17
CA ILE A 133 2.77 4.00 -6.03
C ILE A 133 3.97 4.79 -5.50
N ASN A 134 4.81 5.34 -6.37
CA ASN A 134 5.93 6.17 -5.94
C ASN A 134 5.48 7.47 -5.27
N HIS A 135 4.42 8.10 -5.78
CA HIS A 135 3.85 9.31 -5.17
C HIS A 135 3.24 8.99 -3.81
N ALA A 136 2.45 7.92 -3.71
CA ALA A 136 1.88 7.44 -2.46
C ALA A 136 2.96 7.13 -1.40
N ARG A 137 4.10 6.58 -1.83
CA ARG A 137 5.25 6.31 -0.96
C ARG A 137 5.92 7.59 -0.45
N ARG A 138 6.13 8.57 -1.33
CA ARG A 138 6.90 9.79 -1.01
C ARG A 138 6.08 10.83 -0.26
N GLU A 139 4.86 11.10 -0.71
CA GLU A 139 4.05 12.22 -0.23
C GLU A 139 3.01 11.79 0.82
N TRP A 140 2.47 10.57 0.70
CA TRP A 140 1.40 10.11 1.59
C TRP A 140 1.88 9.15 2.67
N GLY A 141 3.16 8.80 2.69
CA GLY A 141 3.73 7.86 3.65
C GLY A 141 3.16 6.45 3.55
N ILE A 142 2.50 6.10 2.42
CA ILE A 142 2.00 4.74 2.15
C ILE A 142 3.21 3.89 1.77
N ASN A 143 3.81 3.28 2.77
CA ASN A 143 5.11 2.66 2.62
C ASN A 143 5.01 1.25 2.05
N ILE A 144 4.85 1.19 0.73
CA ILE A 144 4.90 -0.05 -0.04
C ILE A 144 6.14 -0.08 -0.94
N THR A 145 6.67 -1.28 -1.16
CA THR A 145 7.68 -1.49 -2.19
C THR A 145 6.99 -1.44 -3.54
N ASN A 146 7.50 -0.62 -4.46
CA ASN A 146 6.93 -0.56 -5.80
C ASN A 146 7.11 -1.92 -6.49
N PRO A 147 6.04 -2.62 -6.88
CA PRO A 147 6.13 -3.96 -7.45
C PRO A 147 6.18 -3.95 -8.99
N VAL A 148 6.15 -2.77 -9.61
CA VAL A 148 6.33 -2.51 -11.05
C VAL A 148 7.82 -2.30 -11.34
#